data_AF-A0A3B0V0X5-F1
#
_entry.id   AF-A0A3B0V0X5-F1
#
_cell.length_a   1.000
_cell.length_b   1.000
_cell.length_c   1.000
_cell.angle_alpha   90.00
_cell.angle_beta   90.00
_cell.angle_gamma   90.00
#
_symmetry.space_group_name_H-M   'P 1'
#
loop_
_entity.id
_entity.type
_entity.pdbx_description
1 polymer ?
#
loop_
_entity_poly.entity_id
_entity_poly.type
_entity_poly.pdbx_seq_one_letter_code
_entity_poly.pdbx_strand_id
1 'polypeptide(L)' 'DTVGELAIFDPEPRSADVITSMPTTLLQLEKETLREVMADRPEISDGIIQALSRRIREQGRLMTI' A
#
# COMPACT_ATOMS: atom_id res chain seq x y z
N ASP A 1 -4.60 5.45 7.30
CA ASP A 1 -3.71 4.32 7.03
C ASP A 1 -4.22 3.59 5.79
N THR A 2 -3.34 2.89 5.07
CA THR A 2 -3.66 2.17 3.83
C THR A 2 -3.16 0.74 3.90
N VAL A 3 -3.88 -0.18 3.27
CA VAL A 3 -3.53 -1.60 3.23
C VAL A 3 -3.73 -2.16 1.83
N GLY A 4 -2.99 -3.22 1.48
CA GLY A 4 -3.09 -3.87 0.16
C GLY A 4 -2.40 -3.11 -0.97
N GLU A 5 -1.64 -2.06 -0.64
CA GLU A 5 -0.94 -1.21 -1.61
C GLU A 5 0.13 -1.97 -2.40
N LEU A 6 0.72 -3.02 -1.82
CA LEU A 6 1.73 -3.85 -2.48
C LEU A 6 1.17 -4.58 -3.70
N ALA A 7 -0.10 -4.98 -3.67
CA ALA A 7 -0.74 -5.74 -4.75
C ALA A 7 -0.82 -4.96 -6.07
N ILE A 8 -0.61 -3.64 -6.04
CA ILE A 8 -0.57 -2.78 -7.23
C ILE A 8 0.72 -3.01 -8.03
N PHE A 9 1.84 -3.25 -7.33
CA PHE A 9 3.17 -3.38 -7.92
C PHE A 9 3.60 -4.84 -8.05
N ASP A 10 3.26 -5.66 -7.07
CA ASP A 10 3.64 -7.06 -6.98
C ASP A 10 2.40 -7.95 -7.20
N PRO A 11 2.38 -8.79 -8.25
CA PRO A 11 1.29 -9.72 -8.50
C PRO A 11 1.30 -10.96 -7.58
N GLU A 12 2.23 -11.06 -6.63
CA GLU A 12 2.21 -12.13 -5.63
C GLU A 12 0.92 -12.16 -4.78
N PRO A 13 0.59 -13.33 -4.19
CA PRO A 13 -0.51 -13.45 -3.21
C PRO A 13 -0.36 -12.43 -2.07
N ARG A 14 -1.48 -12.12 -1.39
CA ARG A 14 -1.47 -11.14 -0.29
C ARG A 14 -0.42 -11.53 0.76
N SER A 15 0.45 -10.58 1.10
CA SER A 15 1.54 -10.77 2.05
C SER A 15 1.07 -10.91 3.51
N ALA A 16 -0.15 -10.47 3.80
CA ALA A 16 -0.77 -10.57 5.11
C ALA A 16 -2.30 -10.41 5.03
N ASP A 17 -2.98 -10.90 6.07
CA ASP A 17 -4.39 -10.61 6.32
C ASP A 17 -4.56 -9.28 7.06
N VAL A 18 -5.74 -8.66 6.92
CA VAL A 18 -6.11 -7.43 7.62
C VAL A 18 -7.47 -7.62 8.28
N ILE A 19 -7.54 -7.34 9.58
CA ILE A 19 -8.75 -7.43 10.38
C ILE A 19 -8.97 -6.10 11.08
N THR A 20 -10.20 -5.61 11.08
CA THR A 20 -10.59 -4.40 11.82
C THR A 20 -10.87 -4.73 13.28
N SER A 21 -10.30 -3.97 14.21
CA SER A 21 -10.53 -4.13 15.66
C SER A 21 -11.90 -3.61 16.14
N MET A 22 -12.56 -2.79 15.32
CA MET A 22 -13.87 -2.19 15.57
C MET A 22 -14.60 -1.96 14.24
N PRO A 23 -15.91 -1.68 14.24
CA PRO A 23 -16.62 -1.30 13.02
C PRO A 23 -15.97 -0.09 12.35
N THR A 24 -15.54 -0.28 11.10
CA THR A 24 -14.77 0.72 10.33
C THR A 24 -15.37 0.85 8.94
N THR A 25 -15.40 2.09 8.43
CA THR A 25 -15.71 2.36 7.01
C THR A 25 -14.41 2.61 6.26
N LEU A 26 -14.22 1.93 5.13
CA LEU A 26 -13.03 2.03 4.30
C LEU A 26 -13.42 2.46 2.89
N LEU A 27 -12.50 3.17 2.24
CA LEU A 27 -12.58 3.44 0.80
C LEU A 27 -11.77 2.38 0.07
N GLN A 28 -12.37 1.78 -0.96
CA GLN A 28 -11.71 0.81 -1.82
C GLN A 28 -11.30 1.49 -3.13
N LEU A 29 -10.06 1.24 -3.54
CA LEU A 29 -9.55 1.62 -4.86
C LEU A 29 -9.39 0.35 -5.68
N GLU A 30 -9.98 0.34 -6.87
CA GLU A 30 -9.81 -0.74 -7.83
C GLU A 30 -8.40 -0.71 -8.44
N LYS A 31 -7.75 -1.88 -8.51
CA LYS A 31 -6.35 -1.99 -8.93
C LYS A 31 -6.15 -1.50 -10.36
N GLU A 32 -7.05 -1.87 -11.25
CA GLU A 32 -7.02 -1.56 -12.68
C GLU A 32 -7.19 -0.05 -12.90
N THR A 33 -8.17 0.57 -12.23
CA THR A 33 -8.38 2.02 -12.27
C THR A 33 -7.15 2.77 -11.74
N LEU A 34 -6.57 2.32 -10.64
CA LEU A 34 -5.38 2.98 -10.10
C LEU A 34 -4.17 2.82 -11.02
N ARG A 35 -4.02 1.68 -11.68
CA ARG A 35 -2.97 1.45 -12.70
C ARG A 35 -3.12 2.35 -13.91
N GLU A 36 -4.34 2.54 -14.41
CA GLU A 36 -4.61 3.47 -15.51
C GLU A 36 -4.21 4.90 -15.12
N VAL A 37 -4.63 5.34 -13.94
CA VAL A 37 -4.30 6.68 -13.43
C VAL A 37 -2.79 6.86 -13.20
N MET A 38 -2.08 5.82 -12.76
CA MET A 38 -0.61 5.84 -12.63
C MET A 38 0.11 5.90 -13.98
N ALA A 39 -0.46 5.29 -15.02
CA ALA A 39 0.09 5.38 -16.37
C ALA A 39 -0.01 6.81 -16.92
N ASP A 40 -1.11 7.51 -16.63
CA ASP A 40 -1.31 8.91 -17.01
C ASP A 40 -0.53 9.90 -16.13
N ARG A 41 -0.26 9.54 -14.87
CA ARG A 41 0.40 10.39 -13.86
C ARG A 41 1.46 9.60 -13.08
N PRO A 42 2.67 9.44 -13.64
CA PRO A 42 3.74 8.64 -13.03
C PRO A 42 4.10 9.05 -11.60
N GLU A 43 3.93 10.32 -11.23
CA GLU A 43 4.23 10.86 -9.90
C GLU A 43 3.42 10.18 -8.78
N ILE A 44 2.26 9.61 -9.12
CA ILE A 44 1.45 8.83 -8.18
C ILE A 44 2.20 7.56 -7.76
N SER A 45 2.84 6.88 -8.71
CA SER A 45 3.66 5.70 -8.44
C SER A 45 4.80 6.03 -7.49
N ASP A 46 5.50 7.14 -7.75
CA ASP A 46 6.58 7.63 -6.91
C ASP A 46 6.11 7.90 -5.47
N GLY A 47 4.93 8.52 -5.32
CA GLY A 47 4.31 8.75 -4.02
C GLY A 47 4.05 7.47 -3.24
N ILE A 48 3.52 6.44 -3.90
CA ILE A 48 3.24 5.15 -3.24
C ILE A 48 4.55 4.44 -2.85
N ILE A 49 5.55 4.43 -3.74
CA ILE A 49 6.86 3.82 -3.48
C ILE A 49 7.55 4.54 -2.30
N GLN A 50 7.46 5.86 -2.21
CA GLN A 50 8.00 6.62 -1.08
C GLN A 50 7.30 6.29 0.23
N ALA A 51 5.97 6.14 0.22
CA ALA A 51 5.19 5.74 1.38
C ALA A 51 5.57 4.33 1.87
N LEU A 52 5.65 3.36 0.95
CA LEU A 52 6.13 2.00 1.20
C LEU A 52 7.53 1.98 1.80
N SER A 53 8.46 2.72 1.19
CA SER A 53 9.85 2.81 1.66
C SER A 53 9.95 3.40 3.06
N ARG A 54 9.08 4.37 3.39
CA ARG A 54 9.01 4.97 4.73
C ARG A 54 8.51 3.96 5.76
N ARG A 55 7.47 3.21 5.43
CA ARG A 55 6.90 2.16 6.28
C ARG A 55 7.93 1.09 6.63
N ILE A 56 8.71 0.62 5.65
CA ILE A 56 9.77 -0.36 5.88
C ILE A 56 10.84 0.20 6.84
N ARG A 57 11.26 1.45 6.66
CA ARG A 57 12.24 2.09 7.57
C ARG A 57 11.70 2.23 9.00
N GLU A 58 10.42 2.56 9.15
CA GLU A 58 9.76 2.66 10.45
C GLU A 58 9.67 1.29 11.14
N GLN A 59 9.33 0.24 10.40
CA GLN A 59 9.30 -1.14 10.91
C GLN A 59 10.70 -1.64 11.28
N GLY A 60 11.71 -1.38 10.44
CA GLY A 60 13.10 -1.76 10.72
C GLY A 60 13.65 -1.08 11.98
N ARG A 61 13.27 0.18 12.24
CA ARG A 61 13.64 0.92 13.46
C ARG A 61 12.97 0.38 14.72
N LEU A 62 11.78 -0.23 14.60
CA LEU A 62 11.09 -0.91 15.70
C LEU A 62 11.70 -2.28 16.05
N MET A 63 12.47 -2.89 15.13
CA MET A 63 13.16 -4.17 15.35
C MET A 63 14.57 -4.04 15.96
N THR A 64 15.11 -2.83 16.10
CA THR A 64 16.34 -2.62 16.86
C THR A 64 16.03 -2.62 18.36
N ILE A 65 16.22 -3.77 19.01
CA ILE A 65 16.31 -3.93 20.47
C ILE A 65 17.76 -3.74 20.90
#